data_AF-A0A846ZBK2-F1
#
_entry.id   AF-A0A846ZBK2-F1
#
_cell.length_a   1.000
_cell.length_b   1.000
_cell.length_c   1.000
_cell.angle_alpha   90.00
_cell.angle_beta   90.00
_cell.angle_gamma   90.00
#
_symmetry.space_group_name_H-M   'P 1'
#
loop_
_entity.id
_entity.type
_entity.pdbx_description
1 polymer ?
#
loop_
_entity_poly.entity_id
_entity_poly.type
_entity_poly.pdbx_seq_one_letter_code
_entity_poly.pdbx_strand_id
1 'polypeptide(L)' 'MTILSGLLGMVALAMMAALVVLAVRRDRDIRHNAPGATAPDVTVRDHAGDTSAPPAVR' A
#
# COMPACT_ATOMS: atom_id res chain seq x y z
N MET A 1 -22.68 -33.36 1.60
CA MET A 1 -23.16 -31.97 1.39
C MET A 1 -22.53 -30.96 2.34
N THR A 2 -22.04 -31.37 3.52
CA THR A 2 -21.44 -30.48 4.53
C THR A 2 -20.08 -29.89 4.13
N ILE A 3 -19.19 -30.68 3.52
CA ILE A 3 -17.84 -30.22 3.14
C ILE A 3 -17.91 -29.13 2.06
N LEU A 4 -18.70 -29.35 1.00
CA LEU A 4 -18.88 -28.36 -0.07
C LEU A 4 -19.50 -27.07 0.47
N SER A 5 -20.50 -27.17 1.36
CA SER A 5 -21.11 -26.02 2.01
C SER A 5 -20.12 -25.27 2.92
N GLY A 6 -19.28 -25.99 3.67
CA GLY A 6 -18.24 -25.39 4.50
C GLY A 6 -17.17 -24.65 3.68
N LEU A 7 -16.71 -25.25 2.59
CA LEU A 7 -15.77 -24.63 1.66
C LEU A 7 -16.36 -23.36 1.03
N LEU A 8 -17.63 -23.40 0.63
CA LEU A 8 -18.32 -22.23 0.09
C LEU A 8 -18.40 -21.10 1.12
N GLY A 9 -18.67 -21.41 2.39
CA GLY A 9 -18.65 -20.45 3.48
C GLY A 9 -17.28 -19.80 3.68
N MET A 10 -16.20 -20.59 3.66
CA MET A 10 -14.84 -20.07 3.78
C MET A 10 -14.45 -19.15 2.61
N VAL A 11 -14.82 -19.53 1.38
CA VAL A 11 -14.59 -18.69 0.20
C VAL A 11 -15.36 -17.38 0.29
N ALA A 12 -16.62 -17.42 0.74
CA ALA A 12 -17.43 -16.22 0.92
C ALA A 12 -16.80 -15.26 1.95
N LEU A 13 -16.32 -15.78 3.08
CA LEU A 13 -15.61 -14.98 4.08
C LEU A 13 -14.31 -14.38 3.55
N ALA A 14 -13.51 -15.17 2.83
CA ALA A 14 -12.28 -14.69 2.20
C ALA A 14 -12.56 -13.57 1.19
N MET A 15 -13.60 -13.72 0.35
CA MET A 15 -14.02 -12.71 -0.60
C MET A 15 -14.48 -11.44 0.11
N MET A 16 -15.28 -11.56 1.16
CA MET A 16 -15.72 -10.42 1.97
C MET A 16 -14.53 -9.65 2.56
N ALA A 17 -13.55 -10.36 3.13
CA ALA A 17 -12.34 -9.76 3.66
C ALA A 17 -11.51 -9.05 2.57
N ALA A 18 -11.35 -9.66 1.40
CA ALA A 18 -10.64 -9.07 0.27
C ALA A 18 -11.29 -7.75 -0.19
N LEU A 19 -12.62 -7.72 -0.28
CA LEU A 19 -13.37 -6.52 -0.64
C LEU A 19 -13.22 -5.40 0.40
N VAL A 20 -13.25 -5.74 1.69
CA VAL A 20 -13.01 -4.77 2.77
C VAL A 20 -11.61 -4.18 2.67
N VAL A 21 -10.58 -5.01 2.48
CA VAL A 21 -9.20 -4.53 2.31
C VAL A 21 -9.07 -3.64 1.06
N LEU A 22 -9.68 -4.04 -0.06
CA LEU A 22 -9.67 -3.24 -1.28
C LEU A 22 -10.35 -1.88 -1.08
N ALA A 23 -11.50 -1.85 -0.39
CA ALA A 23 -12.21 -0.63 -0.07
C ALA A 23 -11.38 0.30 0.82
N VAL A 24 -10.71 -0.23 1.85
CA VAL A 24 -9.83 0.54 2.72
C VAL A 24 -8.63 1.09 1.96
N ARG A 25 -7.99 0.29 1.10
CA ARG A 25 -6.88 0.75 0.26
C ARG A 25 -7.31 1.88 -0.67
N ARG A 26 -8.47 1.73 -1.32
CA ARG A 26 -9.04 2.75 -2.19
C ARG A 26 -9.36 4.04 -1.44
N ASP A 27 -9.93 3.94 -0.23
CA ASP A 27 -10.20 5.11 0.62
C ASP A 27 -8.90 5.81 1.03
N ARG A 28 -7.84 5.06 1.36
CA ARG A 28 -6.51 5.62 1.63
C ARG A 28 -5.91 6.30 0.40
N ASP A 29 -6.00 5.69 -0.78
CA ASP A 29 -5.47 6.27 -2.01
C ASP A 29 -6.18 7.59 -2.34
N ILE A 30 -7.51 7.63 -2.18
CA ILE A 30 -8.31 8.86 -2.36
C ILE A 30 -7.90 9.93 -1.33
N ARG A 31 -7.73 9.56 -0.06
CA ARG A 31 -7.30 10.48 0.99
C ARG A 31 -5.87 10.95 0.81
N HIS A 32 -4.96 10.08 0.37
CA HIS A 32 -3.56 10.40 0.13
C HIS A 32 -3.40 11.36 -1.03
N ASN A 33 -4.24 11.22 -2.06
CA ASN A 33 -4.28 12.14 -3.19
C ASN A 33 -5.12 13.40 -2.91
N ALA A 34 -5.64 13.58 -1.69
CA ALA A 34 -6.32 14.80 -1.29
C ALA A 34 -5.30 15.93 -1.10
N PRO A 35 -5.57 17.17 -1.57
CA PRO A 35 -4.60 18.29 -1.59
C PRO A 35 -4.02 18.76 -0.24
N GLY A 36 -4.34 18.11 0.88
CA GLY A 36 -3.84 18.43 2.22
C GLY A 36 -3.34 17.22 3.03
N ALA A 37 -3.31 16.01 2.45
CA ALA A 37 -2.72 14.85 3.08
C ALA A 37 -1.22 14.88 2.88
N THR A 38 -0.50 15.54 3.79
CA THR A 38 0.94 15.43 3.90
C THR A 38 1.29 13.96 4.11
N ALA A 39 1.80 13.33 3.06
CA ALA A 39 2.45 12.03 3.17
C ALA A 39 3.55 12.15 4.24
N PRO A 40 3.64 11.25 5.24
CA PRO A 40 4.87 11.10 5.96
C PRO A 40 5.90 10.60 4.96
N ASP A 41 6.74 11.53 4.54
CA ASP A 41 8.03 11.41 3.89
C ASP A 41 8.70 10.03 4.13
N VAL A 42 8.40 9.06 3.26
CA VAL A 42 9.21 7.84 3.08
C VAL A 42 10.25 8.08 1.99
N THR A 43 10.70 9.33 1.82
CA THR A 43 11.77 9.71 0.89
C THR A 43 13.08 10.07 1.59
N VAL A 44 13.17 10.03 2.93
CA VAL A 44 14.41 10.35 3.68
C VAL A 44 15.00 9.13 4.41
N ARG A 45 15.12 7.97 3.75
CA ARG A 45 15.90 6.87 4.37
C ARG A 45 16.92 6.09 3.53
N ASP A 46 17.03 6.28 2.22
CA ASP A 46 17.99 5.45 1.44
C ASP A 46 18.88 6.17 0.40
N HIS A 47 19.01 7.51 0.39
CA HIS A 47 19.94 8.14 -0.58
C HIS A 47 20.77 9.36 -0.13
N ALA A 48 20.68 9.78 1.13
CA ALA A 48 21.49 10.89 1.65
C ALA A 48 22.83 10.45 2.27
N GLY A 49 23.24 9.20 2.02
CA GLY A 49 24.36 8.55 2.71
C GLY A 49 25.65 8.34 1.91
N ASP A 50 25.65 8.45 0.57
CA ASP A 50 26.81 8.06 -0.23
C ASP A 50 27.45 9.24 -0.97
N THR A 51 28.33 9.87 -0.22
CA THR A 51 29.47 10.67 -0.67
C THR A 51 30.19 10.03 -1.86
N SER A 52 30.28 10.69 -3.02
CA SER A 52 31.39 10.56 -3.99
C SER A 52 31.39 11.63 -5.09
N ALA A 53 32.36 12.56 -4.98
CA ALA A 53 33.01 13.39 -6.02
C ALA A 53 32.39 14.75 -6.48
N PRO A 54 33.14 15.88 -6.35
CA PRO A 54 32.79 17.20 -6.91
C PRO A 54 33.08 17.32 -8.43
N PRO A 55 32.56 18.36 -9.12
CA PRO A 55 32.51 18.41 -10.59
C PRO A 55 33.89 18.62 -11.22
N ALA A 56 34.25 17.78 -12.19
CA ALA A 56 35.42 17.98 -13.03
C ALA A 56 35.21 19.18 -13.96
N VAL A 57 35.84 20.30 -13.63
CA VAL A 57 36.05 21.43 -14.53
C VAL A 57 37.36 21.21 -15.27
N ARG A 58 37.30 21.03 -16.60
CA ARG A 58 38.40 21.28 -17.53
C ARG A 58 37.84 21.84 -18.83
#